data_AF-A0A7C1M602-F1
#
_entry.id   AF-A0A7C1M602-F1
#
_cell.length_a   1.000
_cell.length_b   1.000
_cell.length_c   1.000
_cell.angle_alpha   90.00
_cell.angle_beta   90.00
_cell.angle_gamma   90.00
#
_symmetry.space_group_name_H-M   'P 1'
#
loop_
_entity.id
_entity.type
_entity.pdbx_description
1 polymer ?
#
loop_
_entity_poly.entity_id
_entity_poly.type
_entity_poly.pdbx_seq_one_letter_code
_entity_poly.pdbx_strand_id
1 'polypeptide(L)'
;MKTRDKILLSSLELFNEQGERNVTTNHIAAHLAISPGNLYYHFRNKSDIIYEIFQEYEKLVDFYLDIPENRPMTLGDMTFYLESVFDGL
;
A
#
# COMPACT_ATOMS: atom_id res chain seq x y z
N MET A 1 -10.07 12.90 2.02
CA MET A 1 -9.54 11.76 1.24
C MET A 1 -10.00 11.90 -0.20
N LYS A 2 -9.06 11.96 -1.16
CA LYS A 2 -9.40 12.06 -2.59
C LYS A 2 -9.88 10.70 -3.09
N THR A 3 -10.65 10.66 -4.18
CA THR A 3 -11.17 9.41 -4.77
C THR A 3 -10.04 8.43 -5.10
N ARG A 4 -8.91 8.95 -5.60
CA ARG A 4 -7.70 8.17 -5.87
C ARG A 4 -7.19 7.42 -4.64
N ASP A 5 -7.10 8.09 -3.49
CA ASP A 5 -6.68 7.48 -2.23
C ASP A 5 -7.65 6.39 -1.78
N LYS A 6 -8.97 6.60 -1.99
CA LYS A 6 -9.98 5.57 -1.71
C LYS A 6 -9.78 4.33 -2.57
N ILE A 7 -9.45 4.52 -3.86
CA ILE A 7 -9.18 3.41 -4.78
C ILE A 7 -7.98 2.59 -4.28
N LEU A 8 -6.88 3.24 -3.87
CA LEU A 8 -5.71 2.53 -3.34
C LEU A 8 -6.07 1.75 -2.06
N LEU A 9 -6.74 2.39 -1.11
CA LEU A 9 -7.07 1.77 0.18
C LEU A 9 -7.99 0.55 0.01
N SER A 10 -9.10 0.70 -0.73
CA SER A 10 -10.02 -0.42 -0.98
C SER A 10 -9.40 -1.51 -1.86
N SER A 11 -8.47 -1.16 -2.77
CA SER A 11 -7.75 -2.17 -3.54
C SER A 11 -6.85 -2.99 -2.64
N LEU A 12 -6.08 -2.35 -1.76
CA LEU A 12 -5.21 -3.02 -0.79
C LEU A 12 -6.01 -3.95 0.13
N GLU A 13 -7.13 -3.47 0.66
CA GLU A 13 -8.05 -4.27 1.48
C GLU A 13 -8.52 -5.53 0.74
N LEU A 14 -9.10 -5.36 -0.46
CA LEU A 14 -9.58 -6.48 -1.26
C LEU A 14 -8.45 -7.45 -1.66
N PHE A 15 -7.26 -6.94 -1.97
CA PHE A 15 -6.10 -7.78 -2.30
C PHE A 15 -5.62 -8.60 -1.10
N ASN A 16 -5.61 -8.01 0.10
CA ASN A 16 -5.22 -8.70 1.32
C ASN A 16 -6.24 -9.77 1.74
N GLU A 17 -7.54 -9.50 1.56
CA GLU A 17 -8.60 -10.42 1.97
C GLU A 17 -8.83 -11.55 0.97
N GLN A 18 -8.77 -11.25 -0.33
CA GLN A 18 -9.24 -12.16 -1.39
C GLN A 18 -8.11 -12.62 -2.32
N GLY A 19 -6.93 -12.01 -2.22
CA GLY A 19 -5.82 -12.21 -3.14
C GLY A 19 -5.99 -11.42 -4.43
N GLU A 20 -4.92 -10.74 -4.86
CA GLU A 20 -4.87 -9.88 -6.05
C GLU A 20 -5.42 -10.54 -7.33
N ARG A 21 -5.17 -11.85 -7.51
CA ARG A 21 -5.61 -12.59 -8.71
C ARG A 21 -7.13 -12.69 -8.82
N ASN A 22 -7.84 -12.69 -7.69
CA ASN A 22 -9.30 -12.81 -7.63
C ASN A 22 -10.01 -11.44 -7.73
N VAL A 23 -9.25 -10.35 -7.62
CA VAL A 23 -9.78 -8.98 -7.63
C VAL A 23 -9.53 -8.32 -8.98
N THR A 24 -10.57 -7.73 -9.56
CA THR A 24 -10.52 -6.96 -10.80
C THR A 24 -10.80 -5.48 -10.53
N THR A 25 -10.49 -4.61 -11.47
CA THR A 25 -10.85 -3.18 -11.40
C THR A 25 -12.35 -2.97 -11.26
N ASN A 26 -13.17 -3.84 -11.87
CA ASN A 26 -14.62 -3.78 -11.70
C ASN A 26 -15.08 -4.18 -10.30
N HIS A 27 -14.41 -5.15 -9.65
CA HIS A 27 -14.69 -5.49 -8.25
C HIS A 27 -14.39 -4.30 -7.33
N ILE A 28 -13.25 -3.62 -7.55
CA ILE A 28 -12.86 -2.43 -6.78
C ILE A 28 -13.86 -1.28 -6.98
N ALA A 29 -14.25 -1.01 -8.23
CA ALA A 29 -15.22 0.03 -8.55
C ALA A 29 -16.59 -0.25 -7.91
N ALA A 30 -17.05 -1.51 -7.97
CA ALA A 30 -18.30 -1.94 -7.34
C ALA A 30 -18.24 -1.81 -5.81
N HIS A 31 -17.14 -2.22 -5.18
CA HIS A 31 -16.92 -2.10 -3.74
C HIS A 31 -16.97 -0.63 -3.27
N LEU A 32 -16.41 0.30 -4.07
CA LEU A 32 -16.46 1.73 -3.80
C LEU A 32 -17.75 2.44 -4.24
N ALA A 33 -18.71 1.71 -4.83
CA ALA A 33 -19.91 2.26 -5.44
C ALA A 33 -19.63 3.41 -6.45
N ILE A 34 -18.58 3.27 -7.25
CA ILE A 34 -18.21 4.18 -8.34
C ILE A 34 -18.36 3.51 -9.71
N SER A 35 -18.49 4.31 -10.77
CA SER A 35 -18.49 3.74 -12.12
C SER A 35 -17.10 3.23 -12.51
N PRO A 36 -17.00 2.19 -13.36
CA PRO A 36 -15.70 1.76 -13.90
C PRO A 36 -14.94 2.91 -14.56
N GLY A 37 -15.64 3.80 -15.28
CA GLY A 37 -15.04 4.99 -15.90
C GLY A 37 -14.40 5.96 -14.90
N ASN A 38 -14.96 6.09 -13.70
CA ASN A 38 -14.36 6.89 -12.63
C ASN A 38 -13.05 6.26 -12.13
N LEU A 39 -13.01 4.94 -11.97
CA LEU A 39 -11.77 4.23 -11.63
C LEU A 39 -10.73 4.37 -12.77
N TYR A 40 -11.13 4.17 -14.02
CA TYR A 40 -10.24 4.30 -15.18
C TYR A 40 -9.70 5.71 -15.40
N TYR A 41 -10.40 6.73 -14.91
CA TYR A 41 -9.89 8.11 -14.88
C TYR A 41 -8.67 8.25 -13.97
N HIS A 42 -8.59 7.47 -12.89
CA HIS A 42 -7.49 7.49 -11.94
C HIS A 42 -6.40 6.46 -12.27
N PHE A 43 -6.78 5.27 -12.73
CA PHE A 43 -5.88 4.14 -12.96
C PHE A 43 -6.23 3.41 -14.25
N ARG A 44 -5.29 3.27 -15.19
CA ARG A 44 -5.60 2.69 -16.51
C ARG A 44 -5.82 1.18 -16.45
N ASN A 45 -5.21 0.52 -15.47
CA ASN A 45 -5.25 -0.92 -15.29
C ASN A 45 -4.96 -1.30 -13.82
N LYS A 46 -5.09 -2.59 -13.49
CA LYS A 46 -4.83 -3.10 -12.14
C LYS A 46 -3.35 -2.99 -11.74
N SER A 47 -2.41 -3.14 -12.67
CA SER A 47 -0.98 -3.06 -12.39
C SER A 47 -0.56 -1.65 -11.95
N ASP A 48 -1.17 -0.59 -12.50
CA ASP A 48 -0.91 0.79 -12.06
C ASP A 48 -1.31 0.99 -10.58
N ILE A 49 -2.41 0.37 -10.14
CA ILE A 49 -2.86 0.40 -8.74
C ILE A 49 -1.85 -0.34 -7.85
N ILE A 50 -1.45 -1.54 -8.25
CA ILE A 50 -0.49 -2.36 -7.50
C ILE A 50 0.86 -1.64 -7.37
N TYR A 51 1.33 -1.05 -8.47
CA TYR A 51 2.60 -0.32 -8.48
C TYR A 51 2.56 0.85 -7.50
N GLU A 52 1.47 1.60 -7.46
CA GLU A 52 1.37 2.71 -6.52
C GLU A 52 1.25 2.26 -5.07
N ILE A 53 0.49 1.20 -4.79
CA ILE A 53 0.48 0.57 -3.46
C ILE A 53 1.90 0.18 -3.04
N PHE A 54 2.67 -0.41 -3.96
CA PHE A 54 4.06 -0.78 -3.72
C PHE A 54 4.93 0.46 -3.45
N GLN A 55 4.76 1.56 -4.18
CA GLN A 55 5.51 2.80 -3.92
C GLN A 55 5.21 3.39 -2.54
N GLU A 56 3.97 3.30 -2.05
CA GLU A 56 3.65 3.75 -0.69
C GLU A 56 4.27 2.81 0.36
N TYR A 57 4.29 1.50 0.11
CA TYR A 57 5.00 0.54 0.97
C TYR A 57 6.52 0.78 0.97
N GLU A 58 7.14 1.02 -0.19
CA GLU A 58 8.57 1.31 -0.32
C GLU A 58 8.96 2.54 0.51
N LYS A 59 8.19 3.63 0.42
CA LYS A 59 8.42 4.84 1.26
C LYS A 59 8.31 4.56 2.75
N LEU A 60 7.39 3.67 3.15
CA LEU A 60 7.23 3.27 4.54
C LEU A 60 8.48 2.51 5.00
N VAL A 61 8.93 1.53 4.22
CA VAL A 61 10.17 0.77 4.45
C VAL A 61 11.37 1.69 4.59
N ASP A 62 11.56 2.61 3.65
CA ASP A 62 12.66 3.59 3.68
C ASP A 62 12.61 4.48 4.93
N PHE A 63 11.40 4.86 5.38
CA PHE A 63 11.23 5.70 6.55
C PHE A 63 11.60 4.99 7.86
N TYR A 64 11.15 3.74 8.07
CA TYR A 64 11.43 3.03 9.31
C TYR A 64 12.80 2.35 9.33
N LEU A 65 13.37 1.99 8.18
CA LEU A 65 14.69 1.37 8.08
C LEU A 65 15.82 2.41 7.88
N ASP A 66 15.61 3.66 8.29
CA ASP A 66 16.65 4.68 8.31
C ASP A 66 17.71 4.34 9.38
N ILE A 67 18.90 3.97 8.92
CA ILE A 67 20.00 3.54 9.79
C ILE A 67 20.74 4.77 10.30
N PRO A 68 20.89 4.97 11.62
CA PRO A 68 21.58 6.12 12.16
C PRO A 68 23.05 6.14 11.72
N GLU A 69 23.43 7.12 10.91
CA GLU A 69 24.82 7.28 10.45
C GLU A 69 25.74 7.94 11.49
N ASN A 70 25.16 8.77 12.37
CA ASN A 70 25.91 9.62 13.31
C ASN A 70 26.06 9.02 14.72
N ARG A 71 25.62 7.79 14.94
CA ARG A 71 25.78 7.07 16.20
C ARG A 71 25.81 5.55 15.99
N PRO A 72 26.39 4.77 16.91
CA PRO A 72 26.29 3.32 16.87
C PRO A 72 24.83 2.85 16.96
N MET A 73 24.53 1.74 16.30
CA MET A 73 23.28 1.00 16.46
C MET A 73 23.20 0.41 17.86
N THR A 74 22.01 0.47 18.46
CA THR A 74 21.72 -0.07 19.79
C THR A 74 20.75 -1.25 19.69
N LEU A 75 20.63 -2.03 20.77
CA LEU A 75 19.59 -3.07 20.86
C LEU A 75 18.17 -2.49 20.76
N GLY A 76 17.97 -1.24 21.20
CA GLY A 76 16.70 -0.54 21.04
C GLY A 76 16.35 -0.31 19.57
N ASP A 77 17.33 0.05 18.74
CA ASP A 77 17.13 0.22 17.29
C ASP A 77 16.81 -1.12 16.63
N MET A 78 17.54 -2.19 16.98
CA MET A 78 17.26 -3.54 16.45
C MET A 78 15.83 -4.00 16.81
N THR A 79 15.40 -3.74 18.05
CA THR A 79 14.05 -4.08 18.49
C THR A 79 13.02 -3.27 17.73
N PHE A 80 13.24 -1.96 17.59
CA PHE A 80 12.38 -1.07 16.82
C PHE A 80 12.26 -1.51 15.35
N TYR A 81 13.34 -1.87 14.68
CA TYR A 81 13.28 -2.34 13.30
C TYR A 81 12.51 -3.66 13.18
N LEU A 82 12.72 -4.60 14.11
CA LEU A 82 11.97 -5.86 14.12
C LEU A 82 10.48 -5.62 14.35
N GLU A 83 10.12 -4.85 15.38
CA GLU A 83 8.73 -4.48 15.69
C GLU A 83 8.09 -3.77 14.51
N SER A 84 8.78 -2.80 13.90
CA SER A 84 8.28 -2.09 12.71
C SER A 84 7.95 -3.08 11.59
N VAL A 85 8.86 -4.01 11.25
CA VAL A 85 8.63 -5.05 10.20
C VAL A 85 7.43 -5.94 10.50
N PHE A 86 7.16 -6.25 11.77
CA PHE A 86 6.03 -7.10 12.16
C PHE A 86 4.71 -6.36 12.33
N ASP A 87 4.75 -5.10 12.77
CA ASP A 87 3.58 -4.25 13.01
C ASP A 87 3.04 -3.61 11.72
N GLY A 88 3.67 -3.89 10.59
CA GLY A 88 3.25 -3.35 9.31
C GLY A 88 3.89 -2.00 9.00
N LEU A 89 5.22 -1.93 9.15
CA LEU A 89 5.97 -1.77 7.89
C LEU A 89 5.34 -2.66 6.82
#